data_AF-A0A3D0X1C6-F1
#
_entry.id   AF-A0A3D0X1C6-F1
#
_cell.length_a   1.000
_cell.length_b   1.000
_cell.length_c   1.000
_cell.angle_alpha   90.00
_cell.angle_beta   90.00
_cell.angle_gamma   90.00
#
_symmetry.space_group_name_H-M   'P 1'
#
loop_
_entity.id
_entity.type
_entity.pdbx_description
1 polymer ?
#
loop_
_entity_poly.entity_id
_entity_poly.type
_entity_poly.pdbx_seq_one_letter_code
_entity_poly.pdbx_strand_id
1 'polypeptide(L)' 'RGAYLCRDAACLKAARKARRLERAFSCKIPDEVYDRLEEELLENH' A
#
# COMPACT_ATOMS: atom_id res chain seq x y z
N ARG A 1 -12.36 -1.43 -8.88
CA ARG A 1 -12.30 -0.85 -7.52
C ARG A 1 -10.90 -0.29 -7.36
N GLY A 2 -10.75 1.04 -7.28
CA GLY A 2 -9.45 1.68 -7.07
C GLY A 2 -9.33 2.13 -5.62
N ALA A 3 -8.11 2.13 -5.09
CA ALA A 3 -7.79 2.73 -3.80
C ALA A 3 -6.73 3.80 -4.03
N TYR A 4 -6.90 4.96 -3.41
CA TYR A 4 -5.93 6.04 -3.44
C TYR A 4 -5.19 6.08 -2.12
N LEU A 5 -3.89 6.35 -2.18
CA LEU A 5 -3.01 6.45 -1.03
C LEU A 5 -2.15 7.72 -1.19
N CYS A 6 -1.80 8.36 -0.08
CA CYS A 6 -0.79 9.42 -0.08
C CYS A 6 0.54 8.88 -0.63
N ARG A 7 1.30 9.74 -1.32
CA ARG A 7 2.66 9.45 -1.79
C ARG A 7 3.66 9.56 -0.63
N ASP A 8 3.46 8.76 0.40
CA ASP A 8 4.28 8.75 1.61
C ASP A 8 4.40 7.31 2.13
N ALA A 9 5.62 6.89 2.46
CA ALA A 9 5.88 5.53 2.92
C ALA A 9 5.21 5.22 4.27
N ALA A 10 5.08 6.20 5.16
CA ALA A 10 4.36 6.01 6.43
C ALA A 10 2.86 5.83 6.20
N CYS A 11 2.27 6.49 5.19
CA CYS A 11 0.90 6.23 4.77
C CYS A 11 0.68 4.77 4.32
N LEU A 12 1.59 4.22 3.51
CA LEU A 12 1.51 2.83 3.07
C LEU A 12 1.59 1.85 4.25
N LYS A 13 2.53 2.08 5.18
CA LYS A 13 2.67 1.27 6.40
C LYS A 13 1.40 1.29 7.26
N ALA A 14 0.80 2.45 7.45
CA ALA A 14 -0.47 2.58 8.17
C ALA A 14 -1.63 1.87 7.46
N ALA A 15 -1.71 2.00 6.13
CA ALA A 15 -2.73 1.35 5.31
C ALA A 15 -2.60 -0.19 5.31
N ARG A 16 -1.37 -0.71 5.25
CA ARG A 16 -1.05 -2.14 5.37
C ARG A 16 -1.43 -2.67 6.75
N LYS A 17 -1.03 -1.99 7.83
CA LYS A 17 -1.39 -2.37 9.21
C LYS A 17 -2.90 -2.43 9.44
N ALA A 18 -3.64 -1.48 8.87
CA ALA A 18 -5.10 -1.41 8.97
C ALA A 18 -5.83 -2.27 7.91
N ARG A 19 -5.10 -3.04 7.07
CA ARG A 19 -5.64 -3.86 5.97
C ARG A 19 -6.59 -3.09 5.05
N ARG A 20 -6.33 -1.79 4.84
CA ARG A 20 -7.23 -0.89 4.07
C ARG A 20 -7.28 -1.29 2.60
N LEU A 21 -6.14 -1.63 2.01
CA LEU A 21 -6.07 -2.06 0.62
C LEU A 21 -6.79 -3.40 0.44
N GLU A 22 -6.56 -4.38 1.31
CA GLU A 22 -7.25 -5.68 1.26
C GLU A 22 -8.77 -5.53 1.33
N ARG A 23 -9.29 -4.60 2.15
CA ARG A 23 -10.72 -4.29 2.22
C ARG A 23 -11.24 -3.63 0.94
N ALA A 24 -10.49 -2.68 0.37
CA ALA A 24 -10.88 -1.97 -0.85
C ALA A 24 -10.91 -2.90 -2.09
N PHE A 25 -9.95 -3.81 -2.17
CA PHE A 25 -9.86 -4.82 -3.24
C PHE A 25 -10.65 -6.10 -2.92
N SER A 26 -11.10 -6.26 -1.67
CA SER A 26 -11.81 -7.45 -1.18
C SER A 26 -11.03 -8.75 -1.39
N CYS A 27 -9.70 -8.67 -1.34
CA CYS A 27 -8.78 -9.78 -1.54
C CYS A 27 -7.56 -9.64 -0.63
N LYS A 28 -6.85 -10.74 -0.40
CA LYS A 28 -5.55 -10.69 0.26
C LYS A 28 -4.52 -10.13 -0.72
N ILE A 29 -3.77 -9.14 -0.27
CA ILE A 29 -2.68 -8.56 -1.05
C ILE A 29 -1.39 -9.19 -0.55
N PRO A 30 -0.59 -9.81 -1.44
CA PRO A 30 0.65 -10.45 -1.05
C PRO A 30 1.69 -9.41 -0.62
N ASP A 31 2.64 -9.85 0.20
CA ASP A 31 3.65 -8.97 0.80
C ASP A 31 4.53 -8.30 -0.25
N GLU A 32 4.88 -9.03 -1.30
CA GLU A 32 5.67 -8.55 -2.43
C GLU A 32 5.06 -7.30 -3.10
N VAL A 33 3.73 -7.19 -3.11
CA VAL A 33 3.05 -6.03 -3.70
C VAL A 33 3.21 -4.82 -2.79
N TYR A 34 3.18 -5.01 -1.47
CA TYR A 34 3.46 -3.93 -0.52
C TYR A 34 4.92 -3.51 -0.56
N ASP A 35 5.84 -4.46 -0.68
CA ASP A 35 7.27 -4.20 -0.75
C ASP A 35 7.61 -3.35 -1.98
N ARG A 36 7.14 -3.78 -3.16
CA ARG A 36 7.29 -3.00 -4.40
C ARG A 36 6.63 -1.63 -4.34
N LEU A 37 5.47 -1.51 -3.71
CA LEU A 37 4.82 -0.21 -3.51
C LEU A 37 5.63 0.69 -2.56
N GLU A 38 6.31 0.13 -1.57
CA GLU A 38 7.18 0.86 -0.66
C GLU A 38 8.44 1.34 -1.36
N GLU A 39 9.09 0.47 -2.15
CA GLU A 39 10.26 0.81 -2.99
C GLU A 39 9.93 1.97 -3.94
N GLU A 40 8.87 1.85 -4.73
CA GLU A 40 8.47 2.89 -5.69
C GLU A 40 8.15 4.24 -5.02
N LEU A 41 7.61 4.22 -3.80
CA LEU A 41 7.33 5.44 -3.03
C LEU A 41 8.60 6.07 -2.47
N LEU A 42 9.63 5.27 -2.14
CA LEU A 42 10.92 5.73 -1.67
C LEU A 42 11.82 6.22 -2.80
N GLU A 43 11.78 5.57 -3.97
CA GLU A 43 12.57 5.93 -5.16
C GLU A 43 12.11 7.25 -5.78
N ASN A 44 10.88 7.68 -5.50
CA ASN A 44 10.25 8.87 -6.06
C ASN A 44 10.26 10.09 -5.11
N HIS A 45 11.22 10.17 -4.18
CA HIS A 45 11.38 11.28 -3.23
C HIS A 45 12.64 12.12 -3.51
#